data_AF-D2EGE6-F1
#
_entry.id   AF-D2EGE6-F1
#
_cell.length_a   1.000
_cell.length_b   1.000
_cell.length_c   1.000
_cell.angle_alpha   90.00
_cell.angle_beta   90.00
_cell.angle_gamma   90.00
#
_symmetry.space_group_name_H-M   'P 1'
#
loop_
_entity.id
_entity.type
_entity.pdbx_description
1 polymer ?
#
loop_
_entity_poly.entity_id
_entity_poly.type
_entity_poly.pdbx_seq_one_letter_code
_entity_poly.pdbx_strand_id
1 'polypeptide(L)'
;MANKTQKTYSSSNQYDFDPFDRLFHLVFRILILIVIAAAVFAAILAVISFPFNYSHNVFWNAFDALLGVLFILWIISWFLPGKYRYHRLHYHWYNYQDPEEILQARYAKGEISKKEFEEKLKELMKYRP
;
A
#
# COMPACT_ATOMS: atom_id res chain seq x y z
N MET A 1 19.35 39.54 20.84
CA MET A 1 18.69 39.81 19.54
C MET A 1 19.07 38.71 18.56
N ALA A 2 18.08 38.14 17.87
CA ALA A 2 18.11 37.12 16.79
C ALA A 2 18.72 35.75 17.16
N ASN A 3 17.95 34.69 17.44
CA ASN A 3 17.04 33.90 16.60
C ASN A 3 17.63 33.47 15.25
N LYS A 4 18.09 32.21 15.18
CA LYS A 4 18.24 31.43 13.95
C LYS A 4 17.83 29.97 14.19
N THR A 5 16.52 29.77 14.18
CA THR A 5 15.83 28.67 13.45
C THR A 5 16.54 27.32 13.44
N GLN A 6 16.24 26.49 14.44
CA GLN A 6 16.46 25.05 14.38
C GLN A 6 15.54 24.45 13.30
N LYS A 7 16.15 23.89 12.26
CA LYS A 7 15.47 23.11 11.23
C LYS A 7 14.98 21.81 11.86
N THR A 8 13.66 21.68 11.97
CA THR A 8 12.94 20.50 12.42
C THR A 8 13.02 19.40 11.35
N TYR A 9 13.91 18.42 11.54
CA TYR A 9 13.88 17.17 10.79
C TYR A 9 12.90 16.21 11.47
N SER A 10 11.61 16.40 11.17
CA SER A 10 10.56 15.44 11.50
C SER A 10 10.61 14.30 10.48
N SER A 11 11.29 13.22 10.80
CA SER A 11 11.24 11.95 10.05
C SER A 11 9.92 11.23 10.37
N SER A 12 8.81 11.83 9.95
CA SER A 12 7.53 11.14 9.88
C SER A 12 7.54 10.25 8.65
N ASN A 13 7.73 8.94 8.85
CA ASN A 13 7.27 7.91 7.91
C ASN A 13 5.74 7.90 7.92
N GLN A 14 5.18 9.02 7.46
CA GLN A 14 3.80 9.17 7.09
C GLN A 14 3.76 8.57 5.69
N TYR A 15 3.22 7.37 5.58
CA TYR A 15 2.71 6.90 4.30
C TYR A 15 1.61 7.90 3.93
N ASP A 16 2.04 8.97 3.27
CA ASP A 16 1.19 10.00 2.71
C ASP A 16 0.48 9.33 1.54
N PHE A 17 -0.57 8.60 1.89
CA PHE A 17 -1.47 8.00 0.93
C PHE A 17 -2.12 9.17 0.21
N ASP A 18 -1.62 9.44 -0.99
CA ASP A 18 -2.03 10.55 -1.81
C ASP A 18 -3.56 10.53 -1.87
N PRO A 19 -4.26 11.56 -1.36
CA PRO A 19 -5.72 11.55 -1.28
C PRO A 19 -6.36 11.35 -2.67
N PHE A 20 -5.63 11.73 -3.72
CA PHE A 20 -6.00 11.51 -5.11
C PHE A 20 -6.03 10.04 -5.51
N ASP A 21 -5.11 9.19 -5.03
CA ASP A 21 -5.12 7.76 -5.34
C ASP A 21 -6.34 7.06 -4.74
N ARG A 22 -6.68 7.40 -3.50
CA ARG A 22 -7.88 6.84 -2.84
C ARG A 22 -9.16 7.29 -3.53
N LEU A 23 -9.24 8.57 -3.91
CA LEU A 23 -10.37 9.12 -4.64
C LEU A 23 -10.49 8.51 -6.04
N PHE A 24 -9.38 8.37 -6.75
CA PHE A 24 -9.31 7.76 -8.07
C PHE A 24 -9.82 6.32 -8.03
N HIS A 25 -9.34 5.50 -7.09
CA HIS A 25 -9.84 4.14 -6.90
C HIS A 25 -11.32 4.09 -6.52
N LEU A 26 -11.79 5.04 -5.72
CA LEU A 26 -13.19 5.11 -5.30
C LEU A 26 -14.10 5.47 -6.49
N VAL A 27 -13.76 6.51 -7.26
CA VAL A 27 -14.50 6.91 -8.46
C VAL A 27 -14.50 5.79 -9.48
N PHE A 28 -13.34 5.15 -9.69
CA PHE A 28 -13.21 4.01 -10.60
C PHE A 28 -14.10 2.83 -10.18
N ARG A 29 -14.18 2.52 -8.88
CA ARG A 29 -15.10 1.49 -8.35
C ARG A 29 -16.56 1.85 -8.59
N ILE A 30 -16.95 3.11 -8.38
CA ILE A 30 -18.33 3.56 -8.60
C ILE A 30 -18.70 3.45 -10.08
N LEU A 31 -17.82 3.89 -10.98
CA LEU A 31 -18.06 3.79 -12.43
C LEU A 31 -18.25 2.33 -12.87
N ILE A 32 -17.46 1.40 -12.33
CA ILE A 32 -17.62 -0.02 -12.63
C ILE A 32 -18.95 -0.57 -12.08
N LEU A 33 -19.35 -0.19 -10.87
CA LEU A 33 -20.64 -0.60 -10.31
C LEU A 33 -21.81 -0.13 -11.17
N ILE A 34 -21.72 1.07 -11.75
CA ILE A 34 -22.73 1.59 -12.68
C ILE A 34 -22.79 0.74 -13.94
N VAL A 35 -21.65 0.36 -14.52
CA VAL A 35 -21.60 -0.51 -15.71
C VAL A 35 -22.21 -1.88 -15.43
N ILE A 36 -21.92 -2.48 -14.26
CA ILE A 36 -22.51 -3.75 -13.84
C ILE A 36 -24.02 -3.61 -13.66
N ALA A 37 -24.48 -2.56 -12.96
CA ALA A 37 -25.90 -2.31 -12.75
C ALA A 37 -26.65 -2.13 -14.08
N ALA A 38 -26.06 -1.43 -15.05
CA ALA A 38 -26.63 -1.26 -16.39
C ALA A 38 -26.70 -2.59 -17.16
N ALA A 39 -25.67 -3.43 -17.08
CA ALA A 39 -25.66 -4.75 -17.72
C ALA A 39 -26.73 -5.68 -17.12
N VAL A 40 -26.86 -5.70 -15.79
CA VAL A 40 -27.90 -6.46 -15.09
C VAL A 40 -29.29 -5.96 -15.46
N PHE A 41 -29.47 -4.64 -15.50
CA PHE A 41 -30.74 -4.03 -15.89
C PHE A 41 -31.13 -4.41 -17.34
N ALA A 42 -30.17 -4.35 -18.28
CA ALA A 42 -30.40 -4.77 -19.66
C ALA A 42 -30.76 -6.25 -19.78
N ALA A 43 -30.12 -7.13 -18.99
CA ALA A 43 -30.46 -8.55 -18.94
C ALA A 43 -31.88 -8.79 -18.42
N ILE A 44 -32.30 -8.08 -17.36
CA ILE A 44 -33.67 -8.15 -16.84
C ILE A 44 -34.67 -7.71 -17.90
N LEU A 45 -34.42 -6.60 -18.59
CA LEU A 45 -35.29 -6.12 -19.67
C LEU A 45 -35.37 -7.12 -20.82
N ALA A 46 -34.26 -7.76 -21.19
CA ALA A 46 -34.25 -8.78 -22.22
C ALA A 46 -35.11 -9.99 -21.82
N VAL A 47 -35.02 -10.46 -20.57
CA VAL A 47 -35.84 -11.58 -20.06
C VAL A 47 -37.34 -11.23 -20.10
N ILE A 48 -37.70 -10.01 -19.75
CA ILE A 48 -39.11 -9.57 -19.74
C ILE A 48 -39.66 -9.39 -21.16
N SER A 49 -38.80 -9.01 -22.12
CA SER A 49 -39.23 -8.63 -23.47
C SER A 49 -39.36 -9.77 -24.48
N PHE A 50 -38.91 -10.99 -24.17
CA PHE A 50 -38.93 -12.11 -25.13
C PHE A 50 -39.87 -13.26 -24.72
N PRO A 51 -41.06 -13.40 -25.35
CA PRO A 51 -41.82 -14.64 -25.28
C PRO A 51 -41.20 -15.68 -26.24
N PHE A 52 -40.67 -16.76 -25.66
CA PHE A 52 -40.42 -18.08 -26.26
C PHE A 52 -39.71 -18.14 -27.63
N ASN A 53 -38.41 -18.47 -27.62
CA ASN A 53 -37.82 -19.31 -28.68
C ASN A 53 -36.62 -20.12 -28.12
N TYR A 54 -36.82 -21.44 -28.02
CA TYR A 54 -35.99 -22.42 -27.30
C TYR A 54 -34.53 -22.56 -27.77
N SER A 55 -34.12 -21.88 -28.84
CA SER A 55 -32.72 -21.82 -29.31
C SER A 55 -31.90 -20.70 -28.66
N HIS A 56 -32.53 -19.66 -28.12
CA HIS A 56 -31.85 -18.53 -27.46
C HIS A 56 -31.20 -18.97 -26.14
N ASN A 57 -31.84 -19.92 -25.44
CA ASN A 57 -31.48 -20.29 -24.07
C ASN A 57 -30.09 -20.90 -23.96
N VAL A 58 -29.65 -21.70 -24.93
CA VAL A 58 -28.35 -22.38 -24.85
C VAL A 58 -27.19 -21.41 -24.99
N PHE A 59 -27.29 -20.47 -25.94
CA PHE A 59 -26.25 -19.47 -26.16
C PHE A 59 -26.14 -18.49 -24.99
N TRP A 60 -27.27 -17.97 -24.49
CA TRP A 60 -27.26 -17.04 -23.36
C TRP A 60 -26.89 -17.70 -22.05
N ASN A 61 -27.26 -18.96 -21.82
CA ASN A 61 -26.82 -19.70 -20.63
C ASN A 61 -25.31 -19.97 -20.66
N ALA A 62 -24.74 -20.29 -21.83
CA ALA A 62 -23.31 -20.47 -21.98
C ALA A 62 -22.55 -19.15 -21.81
N PHE A 63 -23.09 -18.06 -22.35
CA PHE A 63 -22.52 -16.72 -22.23
C PHE A 63 -22.57 -16.21 -20.78
N ASP A 64 -23.68 -16.42 -20.08
CA ASP A 64 -23.85 -16.04 -18.67
C ASP A 64 -22.93 -16.86 -17.75
N ALA A 65 -22.80 -18.17 -17.99
CA ALA A 65 -21.87 -19.02 -17.26
C ALA A 65 -20.40 -18.58 -17.46
N LEU A 66 -20.03 -18.20 -18.68
CA LEU A 66 -18.68 -17.70 -18.98
C LEU A 66 -18.40 -16.37 -18.26
N LEU A 67 -19.37 -15.45 -18.28
CA LEU A 67 -19.27 -14.18 -17.56
C LEU A 67 -19.18 -14.39 -16.05
N GLY A 68 -19.97 -15.32 -15.49
CA GLY A 68 -19.92 -15.68 -14.08
C GLY A 68 -18.54 -16.23 -13.67
N VAL A 69 -17.95 -17.10 -14.49
CA VAL A 69 -16.60 -17.64 -14.24
C VAL A 69 -15.55 -16.54 -14.29
N LEU A 70 -15.60 -15.65 -15.29
CA LEU A 70 -14.69 -14.51 -15.38
C LEU A 70 -14.84 -13.54 -14.20
N PHE A 71 -16.07 -13.34 -13.72
CA PHE A 71 -16.36 -12.52 -12.55
C PHE A 71 -15.80 -13.12 -11.25
N ILE A 72 -15.92 -14.45 -11.08
CA ILE A 72 -15.33 -15.16 -9.92
C ILE A 72 -13.80 -15.09 -9.97
N LEU A 73 -13.18 -15.30 -11.14
CA LEU A 73 -11.73 -15.14 -11.30
C LEU A 73 -11.26 -13.71 -11.00
N TRP A 74 -12.07 -12.71 -11.35
CA TRP A 74 -11.80 -11.30 -11.03
C TRP A 74 -11.88 -11.02 -9.51
N ILE A 75 -12.88 -11.57 -8.81
CA ILE A 75 -12.98 -11.50 -7.34
C ILE A 75 -11.78 -12.19 -6.68
N ILE A 76 -11.42 -13.39 -7.14
CA ILE A 76 -10.27 -14.14 -6.62
C ILE A 76 -8.97 -13.35 -6.84
N SER A 77 -8.81 -12.69 -7.99
CA SER A 77 -7.68 -11.80 -8.25
C SER A 77 -7.63 -10.58 -7.31
N TRP A 78 -8.76 -10.15 -6.76
CA TRP A 78 -8.85 -9.05 -5.80
C TRP A 78 -8.47 -9.50 -4.38
N PHE A 79 -8.83 -10.74 -4.03
CA PHE A 79 -8.55 -11.34 -2.74
C PHE A 79 -7.19 -12.02 -2.64
N LEU A 80 -6.58 -12.41 -3.75
CA LEU A 80 -5.15 -12.72 -3.79
C LEU A 80 -4.43 -11.40 -3.49
N PRO A 81 -3.88 -11.21 -2.27
CA PRO A 81 -3.10 -10.03 -2.00
C PRO A 81 -1.93 -10.14 -2.95
N GLY A 82 -1.88 -9.22 -3.92
CA GLY A 82 -0.88 -9.23 -4.96
C GLY A 82 0.46 -9.56 -4.33
N LYS A 83 1.17 -10.52 -4.92
CA LYS A 83 2.55 -10.88 -4.59
C LYS A 83 3.51 -9.67 -4.62
N TYR A 84 3.01 -8.45 -4.84
CA TYR A 84 3.67 -7.18 -4.51
C TYR A 84 3.72 -6.85 -3.00
N ARG A 85 3.30 -7.76 -2.11
CA ARG A 85 3.80 -7.80 -0.72
C ARG A 85 5.14 -8.53 -0.56
N TYR A 86 5.81 -8.93 -1.65
CA TYR A 86 7.17 -9.49 -1.63
C TYR A 86 8.29 -8.45 -1.82
N HIS A 87 8.02 -7.17 -1.53
CA HIS A 87 9.05 -6.16 -1.30
C HIS A 87 9.05 -5.66 0.15
N ARG A 88 8.63 -6.51 1.09
CA ARG A 88 8.70 -6.23 2.53
C ARG A 88 9.63 -7.18 3.28
N LEU A 89 10.68 -7.68 2.62
CA LEU A 89 11.71 -8.50 3.28
C LEU A 89 13.16 -8.14 2.88
N HIS A 90 13.39 -6.99 2.23
CA HIS A 90 14.73 -6.55 1.83
C HIS A 90 15.22 -5.25 2.51
N TYR A 91 14.65 -4.88 3.67
CA TYR A 91 15.12 -3.70 4.43
C TYR A 91 15.08 -3.89 5.95
N HIS A 92 15.47 -5.08 6.43
CA HIS A 92 16.00 -5.23 7.79
C HIS A 92 17.46 -5.67 7.63
N TRP A 93 18.37 -4.79 7.18
CA TRP A 93 19.25 -4.04 8.12
C TRP A 93 19.41 -4.86 9.40
N TYR A 94 20.42 -5.76 9.51
CA TYR A 94 21.80 -5.35 9.77
C TYR A 94 21.85 -4.00 10.50
N ASN A 95 21.19 -3.93 11.66
CA ASN A 95 21.47 -2.91 12.67
C ASN A 95 22.82 -3.23 13.35
N TYR A 96 23.88 -3.33 12.53
CA TYR A 96 25.23 -2.98 12.95
C TYR A 96 25.32 -1.45 12.79
N GLN A 97 24.52 -0.71 13.57
CA GLN A 97 24.85 0.70 13.77
C GLN A 97 26.16 0.68 14.54
N ASP A 98 27.22 1.19 13.91
CA ASP A 98 28.53 1.29 14.52
C ASP A 98 28.34 2.02 15.87
N PRO A 99 28.90 1.55 17.00
CA PRO A 99 28.65 2.15 18.31
C PRO A 99 28.87 3.67 18.36
N GLU A 100 29.69 4.20 17.45
CA GLU A 100 29.91 5.64 17.22
C GLU A 100 28.64 6.39 16.76
N GLU A 101 27.84 5.82 15.85
CA GLU A 101 26.62 6.44 15.33
C GLU A 101 25.56 6.56 16.43
N ILE A 102 25.47 5.56 17.31
CA ILE A 102 24.55 5.56 18.46
C ILE A 102 24.97 6.65 19.45
N LEU A 103 26.27 6.79 19.72
CA LEU A 103 26.79 7.86 20.59
C LEU A 103 26.57 9.25 19.99
N GLN A 104 26.80 9.42 18.70
CA GLN A 104 26.60 10.69 18.01
C GLN A 104 25.12 11.09 18.04
N ALA A 105 24.20 10.14 17.83
CA ALA A 105 22.77 10.39 17.93
C ALA A 105 22.35 10.84 19.34
N ARG A 106 22.90 10.23 20.40
CA ARG A 106 22.61 10.61 21.79
C ARG A 106 23.19 11.98 22.16
N TYR A 107 24.39 12.29 21.69
CA TYR A 107 24.98 13.61 21.87
C TYR A 107 24.18 14.70 21.14
N ALA A 108 23.74 14.43 19.90
CA ALA A 108 22.91 15.36 19.14
C ALA A 108 21.54 15.60 19.78
N LYS A 109 20.98 14.61 20.47
CA LYS A 109 19.76 14.75 21.28
C LYS A 109 20.00 15.47 22.62
N GLY A 110 21.25 15.68 23.02
CA GLY A 110 21.60 16.25 24.32
C GLY A 110 21.36 15.30 25.49
N GLU A 111 21.20 13.99 25.23
CA GLU A 111 21.03 12.95 26.26
C GLU A 111 22.33 12.68 27.02
N ILE A 112 23.47 12.99 26.40
CA ILE A 112 24.80 12.88 27.00
C ILE A 112 25.54 14.20 26.87
N SER A 113 26.35 14.52 27.87
CA SER A 113 27.22 15.68 27.84
C SER A 113 28.39 15.49 26.87
N LYS A 114 29.00 16.59 26.44
CA LYS A 114 30.20 16.55 25.58
C LYS A 114 31.34 15.73 26.21
N LYS A 115 31.49 15.81 27.53
CA LYS A 115 32.53 15.05 28.27
C LYS A 115 32.27 13.55 28.20
N GLU A 116 31.04 13.12 28.46
CA GLU A 116 30.65 11.70 28.38
C GLU A 116 30.76 11.16 26.96
N PHE A 117 30.41 11.97 25.95
CA PHE A 117 30.60 11.60 24.54
C PHE A 117 32.08 11.35 24.20
N GLU A 118 32.97 12.26 24.59
CA GLU A 118 34.41 12.14 24.30
C GLU A 118 35.06 10.95 25.03
N GLU A 119 34.67 10.67 26.26
CA GLU A 119 35.16 9.51 27.02
C GLU A 119 34.72 8.19 26.38
N LYS A 120 33.44 8.08 26.01
CA LYS A 120 32.88 6.87 25.39
C LYS A 120 33.39 6.64 23.97
N LEU A 121 33.60 7.72 23.20
CA LEU A 121 34.20 7.63 21.87
C LEU A 121 35.65 7.11 21.94
N LYS A 122 36.45 7.61 22.90
CA LYS A 122 37.82 7.12 23.11
C LYS A 122 37.85 5.64 23.52
N GLU A 123 36.92 5.22 24.38
CA GLU A 123 36.77 3.83 24.81
C GLU A 123 36.49 2.91 23.62
N LEU A 124 35.58 3.30 22.73
CA LEU A 124 35.27 2.54 21.52
C LEU A 124 36.45 2.46 20.54
N MET A 125 37.17 3.56 20.33
CA MET A 125 38.35 3.58 19.47
C MET A 125 39.48 2.67 19.97
N LYS A 126 39.57 2.44 21.28
CA LYS A 126 40.58 1.57 21.90
C LYS A 126 40.38 0.07 21.62
N TYR A 127 39.13 -0.36 21.42
CA TYR A 127 38.77 -1.76 21.19
C TYR A 127 38.49 -2.10 19.72
N ARG A 128 38.62 -1.12 18.82
CA ARG A 128 38.59 -1.35 17.36
C ARG A 128 39.95 -1.97 16.95
N PRO A 129 39.98 -3.19 16.37
CA PRO A 129 41.23 -3.86 15.99
C PRO A 129 41.99 -3.12 14.89
#